data_AF-A0A679ALK9-F1
#
_entry.id   AF-A0A679ALK9-F1
#
_cell.length_a   1.000
_cell.length_b   1.000
_cell.length_c   1.000
_cell.angle_alpha   90.00
_cell.angle_beta   90.00
_cell.angle_gamma   90.00
#
_symmetry.space_group_name_H-M   'P 1'
#
loop_
_entity.id
_entity.type
_entity.pdbx_description
1 polymer ?
#
loop_
_entity_poly.entity_id
_entity_poly.type
_entity_poly.pdbx_seq_one_letter_code
_entity_poly.pdbx_strand_id
1 'polypeptide(L)'
;PTVITNQEGARTTPSVVGFAKNGERLVGQLAKRQAVSNPENTIISIKRHMGTDYKVTVEGKSYTPQEISAMILQKIKADAEAYLGEPVKQAVITVPAYFTDAQRQATKDAGAIAGLEVLRIINEPTAAALAYGVDKDEDGKVLVFDLGGGTFDVSILELGDGVFEVLATSGNNHLGGDDFDQRIMNYLIEEFKKETGI
;
A
#
# COMPACT_ATOMS: atom_id res chain seq x y z
N PRO A 1 -6.80 -17.70 -8.92
CA PRO A 1 -5.62 -17.10 -8.25
C PRO A 1 -5.66 -17.42 -6.74
N THR A 2 -4.51 -17.52 -6.07
CA THR A 2 -4.43 -17.84 -4.62
C THR A 2 -3.75 -16.70 -3.87
N VAL A 3 -4.36 -16.24 -2.77
CA VAL A 3 -3.76 -15.24 -1.87
C VAL A 3 -2.91 -15.95 -0.81
N ILE A 4 -1.64 -15.60 -0.72
CA ILE A 4 -0.69 -16.13 0.28
C ILE A 4 -0.90 -15.39 1.62
N THR A 5 -0.93 -16.13 2.72
CA THR A 5 -0.94 -15.57 4.08
C THR A 5 0.46 -15.18 4.51
N ASN A 6 0.60 -14.09 5.25
CA ASN A 6 1.86 -13.75 5.92
C ASN A 6 2.17 -14.71 7.07
N GLN A 7 3.39 -14.60 7.64
CA GLN A 7 3.82 -15.39 8.81
C GLN A 7 2.89 -15.24 10.03
N GLU A 8 2.15 -14.13 10.12
CA GLU A 8 1.17 -13.87 11.17
C GLU A 8 -0.21 -14.52 10.90
N GLY A 9 -0.37 -15.24 9.78
CA GLY A 9 -1.61 -15.91 9.39
C GLY A 9 -2.66 -15.01 8.75
N ALA A 10 -2.33 -13.74 8.51
CA ALA A 10 -3.23 -12.78 7.87
C ALA A 10 -3.04 -12.76 6.34
N ARG A 11 -4.11 -12.46 5.60
CA ARG A 11 -4.07 -12.29 4.13
C ARG A 11 -3.60 -10.91 3.69
N THR A 12 -3.40 -10.00 4.64
CA THR A 12 -2.89 -8.65 4.40
C THR A 12 -1.81 -8.33 5.43
N THR A 13 -0.80 -7.59 4.99
CA THR A 13 0.27 -7.07 5.85
C THR A 13 0.10 -5.56 5.93
N PRO A 14 -0.03 -4.96 7.14
CA PRO A 14 -0.07 -3.51 7.26
C PRO A 14 1.15 -2.84 6.63
N SER A 15 0.95 -1.79 5.85
CA SER A 15 2.02 -0.98 5.27
C SER A 15 2.64 -0.05 6.31
N VAL A 16 3.22 -0.65 7.34
CA VAL A 16 3.79 0.03 8.51
C VAL A 16 5.20 -0.50 8.71
N VAL A 17 6.15 0.41 8.88
CA VAL A 17 7.54 0.10 9.23
C VAL A 17 7.84 0.80 10.53
N GLY A 18 8.51 0.15 11.47
CA GLY A 18 8.98 0.83 12.66
C GLY A 18 10.32 0.30 13.13
N PHE A 19 11.01 1.13 13.89
CA PHE A 19 12.34 0.85 14.42
C PHE A 19 12.25 0.75 15.93
N ALA A 20 12.45 -0.45 16.46
CA ALA A 20 12.45 -0.69 17.89
C ALA A 20 13.72 -0.10 18.52
N LYS A 21 13.67 0.18 19.83
CA LYS A 21 14.77 0.84 20.58
C LYS A 21 16.10 0.08 20.56
N ASN A 22 16.08 -1.22 20.26
CA ASN A 22 17.26 -2.06 20.08
C ASN A 22 17.85 -1.96 18.65
N GLY A 23 17.31 -1.10 17.79
CA GLY A 23 17.67 -0.96 16.38
C GLY A 23 17.01 -2.00 15.46
N GLU A 24 16.15 -2.88 15.99
CA GLU A 24 15.46 -3.88 15.20
C GLU A 24 14.38 -3.26 14.32
N ARG A 25 14.39 -3.61 13.03
CA ARG A 25 13.36 -3.19 12.09
C ARG A 25 12.16 -4.12 12.18
N LEU A 26 11.01 -3.54 12.49
CA LEU A 26 9.70 -4.18 12.51
C LEU A 26 8.91 -3.77 11.26
N VAL A 27 8.15 -4.69 10.68
CA VAL A 27 7.28 -4.45 9.53
C VAL A 27 5.93 -5.11 9.77
N GLY A 28 4.84 -4.53 9.25
CA GLY A 28 3.53 -5.15 9.31
C GLY A 28 2.87 -5.04 10.69
N GLN A 29 2.31 -6.14 11.17
CA GLN A 29 1.51 -6.14 12.39
C GLN A 29 2.34 -5.77 13.63
N LEU A 30 3.60 -6.20 13.68
CA LEU A 30 4.51 -5.85 14.78
C LEU A 30 4.79 -4.34 14.83
N ALA A 31 5.07 -3.73 13.67
CA ALA A 31 5.26 -2.30 13.56
C ALA A 31 3.98 -1.51 13.93
N LYS A 32 2.81 -1.98 13.46
CA LYS A 32 1.52 -1.37 13.80
C LYS A 32 1.22 -1.40 15.31
N ARG A 33 1.56 -2.50 16.00
CA ARG A 33 1.33 -2.63 17.45
C ARG A 33 2.17 -1.63 18.26
N GLN A 34 3.43 -1.42 17.88
CA GLN A 34 4.30 -0.49 18.62
C GLN A 34 3.97 0.99 18.36
N ALA A 35 3.25 1.31 17.29
CA ALA A 35 2.97 2.68 16.87
C ALA A 35 2.41 3.57 18.01
N VAL A 36 1.63 2.99 18.91
CA VAL A 36 1.07 3.69 20.09
C VAL A 36 2.15 4.11 21.09
N SER A 37 3.14 3.25 21.32
CA SER A 37 4.21 3.45 22.30
C SER A 37 5.49 4.08 21.75
N ASN A 38 5.66 4.05 20.42
CA ASN A 38 6.86 4.49 19.72
C ASN A 38 6.50 5.18 18.38
N PRO A 39 5.65 6.22 18.38
CA PRO A 39 5.12 6.84 17.16
C PRO A 39 6.22 7.49 16.30
N GLU A 40 7.19 8.17 16.92
CA GLU A 40 8.26 8.90 16.21
C GLU A 40 9.15 7.98 15.35
N ASN A 41 9.30 6.72 15.76
CA ASN A 41 10.09 5.73 15.03
C ASN A 41 9.21 4.75 14.24
N THR A 42 7.92 5.07 14.05
CA THR A 42 6.98 4.25 13.30
C THR A 42 6.40 5.03 12.12
N ILE A 43 6.70 4.55 10.92
CA ILE A 43 6.28 5.14 9.65
C ILE A 43 5.01 4.44 9.16
N ILE A 44 3.97 5.24 8.92
CA ILE A 44 2.70 4.84 8.32
C ILE A 44 2.44 5.63 7.04
N SER A 45 1.56 5.12 6.19
CA SER A 45 1.04 5.83 5.00
C SER A 45 2.11 6.38 4.04
N ILE A 46 3.29 5.75 3.98
CA ILE A 46 4.43 6.20 3.16
C ILE A 46 4.10 6.28 1.65
N LYS A 47 3.11 5.50 1.18
CA LYS A 47 2.64 5.50 -0.21
C LYS A 47 2.23 6.91 -0.68
N ARG A 48 1.71 7.74 0.22
CA ARG A 48 1.30 9.15 -0.06
C ARG A 48 2.49 10.03 -0.48
N HIS A 49 3.72 9.62 -0.16
CA HIS A 49 4.95 10.39 -0.45
C HIS A 49 5.76 9.83 -1.63
N MET A 50 5.32 8.75 -2.28
CA MET A 50 6.04 8.16 -3.41
C MET A 50 6.24 9.17 -4.53
N GLY A 51 7.42 9.16 -5.17
CA GLY A 51 7.76 10.05 -6.28
C GLY A 51 8.04 11.51 -5.88
N THR A 52 8.21 11.79 -4.58
CA THR A 52 8.59 13.12 -4.07
C THR A 52 10.01 13.12 -3.51
N ASP A 53 10.51 14.29 -3.10
CA ASP A 53 11.78 14.48 -2.39
C ASP A 53 11.66 14.28 -0.87
N TYR A 54 10.48 13.88 -0.39
CA TYR A 54 10.21 13.60 1.02
C TYR A 54 11.23 12.61 1.59
N LYS A 55 11.63 12.85 2.84
CA LYS A 55 12.42 11.91 3.63
C LYS A 55 11.88 11.81 5.04
N VAL A 56 11.87 10.61 5.57
CA VAL A 56 11.59 10.35 6.99
C VAL A 56 12.90 10.07 7.70
N THR A 57 13.13 10.74 8.83
CA THR A 57 14.35 10.52 9.63
C THR A 57 13.99 9.74 10.88
N VAL A 58 14.63 8.59 11.05
CA VAL A 58 14.45 7.72 12.22
C VAL A 58 15.83 7.43 12.82
N GLU A 59 15.98 7.68 14.12
CA GLU A 59 17.24 7.49 14.85
C GLU A 59 18.48 8.09 14.14
N GLY A 60 18.31 9.29 13.55
CA GLY A 60 19.39 10.00 12.85
C GLY A 60 19.72 9.50 11.44
N LYS A 61 18.98 8.51 10.92
CA LYS A 61 19.08 8.03 9.54
C LYS A 61 17.89 8.50 8.72
N SER A 62 18.15 9.10 7.56
CA SER A 62 17.09 9.52 6.63
C SER A 62 16.81 8.42 5.61
N TYR A 63 15.53 8.15 5.41
CA TYR A 63 15.02 7.18 4.45
C TYR A 63 14.07 7.86 3.46
N THR A 64 14.17 7.43 2.21
CA THR A 64 13.24 7.78 1.14
C THR A 64 11.96 6.93 1.21
N PRO A 65 10.84 7.37 0.63
CA PRO A 65 9.63 6.58 0.49
C PRO A 65 9.86 5.21 -0.16
N GLN A 66 10.79 5.15 -1.13
CA GLN A 66 11.18 3.94 -1.84
C GLN A 66 11.88 2.95 -0.91
N GLU A 67 12.79 3.41 -0.05
CA GLU A 67 13.47 2.55 0.93
C GLU A 67 12.50 1.99 1.96
N ILE A 68 11.60 2.81 2.50
CA ILE A 68 10.58 2.33 3.45
C ILE A 68 9.62 1.34 2.77
N SER A 69 9.17 1.65 1.54
CA SER A 69 8.31 0.75 0.77
C SER A 69 9.03 -0.57 0.44
N ALA A 70 10.33 -0.52 0.17
CA ALA A 70 11.14 -1.70 -0.06
C ALA A 70 11.21 -2.61 1.19
N MET A 71 11.23 -2.06 2.40
CA MET A 71 11.16 -2.86 3.63
C MET A 71 9.84 -3.63 3.74
N ILE A 72 8.73 -3.02 3.30
CA ILE A 72 7.42 -3.69 3.23
C ILE A 72 7.44 -4.79 2.17
N LEU A 73 7.95 -4.50 0.97
CA LEU A 73 8.08 -5.48 -0.11
C LEU A 73 9.01 -6.65 0.26
N GLN A 74 10.07 -6.41 1.02
CA GLN A 74 10.95 -7.46 1.55
C GLN A 74 10.20 -8.41 2.48
N LYS A 75 9.31 -7.89 3.36
CA LYS A 75 8.47 -8.74 4.22
C LYS A 75 7.50 -9.58 3.38
N ILE A 76 6.82 -8.97 2.41
CA ILE A 76 5.90 -9.67 1.51
C ILE A 76 6.63 -10.76 0.71
N LYS A 77 7.83 -10.45 0.19
CA LYS A 77 8.69 -11.41 -0.50
C LYS A 77 9.05 -12.58 0.41
N ALA A 78 9.52 -12.31 1.63
CA ALA A 78 9.90 -13.35 2.58
C ALA A 78 8.72 -14.24 2.98
N ASP A 79 7.52 -13.67 3.14
CA ASP A 79 6.30 -14.42 3.40
C ASP A 79 5.94 -15.34 2.22
N ALA A 80 6.06 -14.85 0.98
CA ALA A 80 5.83 -15.64 -0.22
C ALA A 80 6.87 -16.77 -0.38
N GLU A 81 8.15 -16.49 -0.15
CA GLU A 81 9.24 -17.48 -0.19
C GLU A 81 9.03 -18.58 0.86
N ALA A 82 8.61 -18.22 2.07
CA ALA A 82 8.31 -19.19 3.13
C ALA A 82 7.13 -20.11 2.76
N TYR A 83 6.12 -19.58 2.08
CA TYR A 83 4.97 -20.35 1.61
C TYR A 83 5.33 -21.28 0.44
N LEU A 84 6.13 -20.78 -0.52
CA LEU A 84 6.48 -21.53 -1.74
C LEU A 84 7.63 -22.52 -1.53
N GLY A 85 8.50 -22.28 -0.54
CA GLY A 85 9.69 -23.11 -0.29
C GLY A 85 10.86 -22.83 -1.24
N GLU A 86 10.78 -21.76 -2.05
CA GLU A 86 11.81 -21.36 -3.01
C GLU A 86 11.93 -19.83 -3.13
N PRO A 87 13.07 -19.31 -3.64
CA PRO A 87 13.28 -17.87 -3.78
C PRO A 87 12.35 -17.21 -4.80
N VAL A 88 11.80 -16.05 -4.45
CA VAL A 88 10.94 -15.23 -5.31
C VAL A 88 11.75 -14.06 -5.86
N LYS A 89 11.97 -14.04 -7.17
CA LYS A 89 12.86 -13.05 -7.82
C LYS A 89 12.12 -11.99 -8.61
N GLN A 90 10.88 -12.25 -9.01
CA GLN A 90 10.14 -11.45 -9.97
C GLN A 90 8.77 -11.11 -9.41
N ALA A 91 8.27 -9.90 -9.72
CA ALA A 91 6.96 -9.47 -9.28
C ALA A 91 6.27 -8.54 -10.29
N VAL A 92 4.94 -8.54 -10.24
CA VAL A 92 4.10 -7.47 -10.77
C VAL A 92 3.61 -6.67 -9.57
N ILE A 93 3.76 -5.34 -9.61
CA ILE A 93 3.37 -4.45 -8.49
C ILE A 93 2.26 -3.52 -8.97
N THR A 94 1.24 -3.34 -8.14
CA THR A 94 0.10 -2.45 -8.43
C THR A 94 0.40 -1.01 -8.03
N VAL A 95 -0.19 -0.04 -8.74
CA VAL A 95 -0.18 1.39 -8.39
C VAL A 95 -1.54 2.03 -8.69
N PRO A 96 -1.91 3.15 -8.05
CA PRO A 96 -3.09 3.92 -8.42
C PRO A 96 -3.07 4.32 -9.90
N ALA A 97 -4.24 4.43 -10.53
CA ALA A 97 -4.29 4.71 -11.97
C ALA A 97 -3.73 6.08 -12.32
N TYR A 98 -3.93 7.08 -11.46
CA TYR A 98 -3.45 8.45 -11.66
C TYR A 98 -1.99 8.68 -11.23
N PHE A 99 -1.25 7.64 -10.80
CA PHE A 99 0.16 7.82 -10.46
C PHE A 99 0.95 8.37 -11.65
N THR A 100 1.74 9.41 -11.38
CA THR A 100 2.63 10.02 -12.38
C THR A 100 3.80 9.09 -12.71
N ASP A 101 4.52 9.37 -13.80
CA ASP A 101 5.70 8.60 -14.19
C ASP A 101 6.76 8.54 -13.07
N ALA A 102 6.94 9.65 -12.33
CA ALA A 102 7.84 9.70 -11.18
C ALA A 102 7.40 8.75 -10.04
N GLN A 103 6.11 8.68 -9.75
CA GLN A 103 5.58 7.80 -8.70
C GLN A 103 5.63 6.32 -9.12
N ARG A 104 5.37 6.04 -10.41
CA ARG A 104 5.53 4.70 -11.00
C ARG A 104 6.97 4.24 -10.94
N GLN A 105 7.91 5.11 -11.32
CA GLN A 105 9.33 4.81 -11.26
C GLN A 105 9.79 4.59 -9.81
N ALA A 106 9.38 5.45 -8.87
CA ALA A 106 9.67 5.27 -7.45
C ALA A 106 9.17 3.92 -6.91
N THR A 107 7.99 3.47 -7.35
CA THR A 107 7.44 2.16 -6.96
C THR A 107 8.27 1.01 -7.55
N LYS A 108 8.70 1.15 -8.80
CA LYS A 108 9.61 0.19 -9.44
C LYS A 108 10.96 0.12 -8.71
N ASP A 109 11.51 1.26 -8.33
CA ASP A 109 12.75 1.37 -7.57
C ASP A 109 12.62 0.69 -6.19
N ALA A 110 11.50 0.88 -5.49
CA ALA A 110 11.22 0.18 -4.24
C ALA A 110 11.24 -1.36 -4.42
N GLY A 111 10.68 -1.86 -5.52
CA GLY A 111 10.78 -3.28 -5.89
C GLY A 111 12.22 -3.74 -6.11
N ALA A 112 13.01 -2.96 -6.84
CA ALA A 112 14.42 -3.27 -7.08
C ALA A 112 15.24 -3.27 -5.77
N ILE A 113 15.05 -2.29 -4.88
CA ILE A 113 15.69 -2.22 -3.56
C ILE A 113 15.29 -3.42 -2.69
N ALA A 114 14.06 -3.93 -2.86
CA ALA A 114 13.59 -5.14 -2.18
C ALA A 114 14.17 -6.45 -2.77
N GLY A 115 14.98 -6.37 -3.83
CA GLY A 115 15.53 -7.53 -4.52
C GLY A 115 14.50 -8.26 -5.36
N LEU A 116 13.55 -7.53 -5.95
CA LEU A 116 12.57 -8.03 -6.92
C LEU A 116 12.82 -7.38 -8.29
N GLU A 117 12.89 -8.19 -9.33
CA GLU A 117 12.75 -7.72 -10.71
C GLU A 117 11.28 -7.41 -10.97
N VAL A 118 10.97 -6.12 -11.14
CA VAL A 118 9.60 -5.66 -11.40
C VAL A 118 9.29 -5.82 -12.89
N LEU A 119 8.62 -6.92 -13.23
CA LEU A 119 8.26 -7.27 -14.61
C LEU A 119 7.25 -6.29 -15.20
N ARG A 120 6.30 -5.83 -14.38
CA ARG A 120 5.26 -4.89 -14.79
C ARG A 120 4.76 -4.09 -13.60
N ILE A 121 4.47 -2.82 -13.85
CA ILE A 121 3.61 -2.01 -13.00
C ILE A 121 2.22 -2.04 -13.62
N ILE A 122 1.21 -2.44 -12.85
CA ILE A 122 -0.18 -2.48 -13.30
C ILE A 122 -1.04 -1.51 -12.48
N ASN A 123 -2.03 -0.91 -13.10
CA ASN A 123 -2.96 -0.05 -12.38
C ASN A 123 -3.86 -0.90 -11.47
N GLU A 124 -4.09 -0.45 -10.24
CA GLU A 124 -5.00 -1.05 -9.25
C GLU A 124 -6.39 -1.35 -9.84
N PRO A 125 -7.08 -0.42 -10.52
CA PRO A 125 -8.38 -0.73 -11.11
C PRO A 125 -8.33 -1.77 -12.22
N THR A 126 -7.23 -1.82 -12.99
CA THR A 126 -7.03 -2.88 -14.00
C THR A 126 -6.80 -4.23 -13.34
N ALA A 127 -6.01 -4.29 -12.25
CA ALA A 127 -5.81 -5.52 -11.49
C ALA A 127 -7.12 -6.02 -10.86
N ALA A 128 -7.95 -5.11 -10.34
CA ALA A 128 -9.28 -5.43 -9.82
C ALA A 128 -10.22 -5.95 -10.92
N ALA A 129 -10.24 -5.30 -12.09
CA ALA A 129 -11.04 -5.73 -13.23
C ALA A 129 -10.59 -7.09 -13.77
N LEU A 130 -9.28 -7.34 -13.85
CA LEU A 130 -8.74 -8.66 -14.20
C LEU A 130 -9.22 -9.71 -13.21
N ALA A 131 -9.08 -9.46 -11.90
CA ALA A 131 -9.55 -10.41 -10.88
C ALA A 131 -11.07 -10.68 -10.95
N TYR A 132 -11.87 -9.68 -11.34
CA TYR A 132 -13.32 -9.82 -11.54
C TYR A 132 -13.67 -10.59 -12.83
N GLY A 133 -12.95 -10.32 -13.93
CA GLY A 133 -13.24 -10.83 -15.27
C GLY A 133 -12.58 -12.17 -15.61
N VAL A 134 -11.61 -12.65 -14.83
CA VAL A 134 -10.87 -13.91 -15.12
C VAL A 134 -11.79 -15.12 -15.36
N ASP A 135 -12.95 -15.17 -14.70
CA ASP A 135 -13.89 -16.30 -14.81
C ASP A 135 -15.22 -15.91 -15.48
N LYS A 136 -15.28 -14.77 -16.18
CA LYS A 136 -16.50 -14.24 -16.79
C LYS A 136 -16.33 -13.98 -18.28
N ASP A 137 -17.17 -14.60 -19.10
CA ASP A 137 -17.31 -14.32 -20.54
C ASP A 137 -18.35 -13.21 -20.82
N GLU A 138 -18.46 -12.23 -19.92
CA GLU A 138 -19.43 -11.14 -20.06
C GLU A 138 -18.72 -9.86 -20.52
N ASP A 139 -19.05 -9.43 -21.73
CA ASP A 139 -18.72 -8.10 -22.20
C ASP A 139 -19.52 -7.05 -21.42
N GLY A 140 -18.90 -5.92 -21.09
CA GLY A 140 -19.62 -4.86 -20.43
C GLY A 140 -18.75 -3.75 -19.85
N LYS A 141 -19.43 -2.74 -19.32
CA LYS A 141 -18.76 -1.62 -18.63
C LYS A 141 -18.80 -1.84 -17.14
N VAL A 142 -17.63 -1.74 -16.51
CA VAL A 142 -17.45 -1.90 -15.07
C VAL A 142 -16.94 -0.59 -14.48
N LEU A 143 -17.52 -0.21 -13.35
CA LEU A 143 -16.98 0.84 -12.50
C LEU A 143 -16.15 0.18 -11.39
N VAL A 144 -14.86 0.50 -11.32
CA VAL A 144 -14.04 0.17 -10.17
C VAL A 144 -14.00 1.40 -9.26
N PHE A 145 -14.51 1.23 -8.05
CA PHE A 145 -14.47 2.22 -6.98
C PHE A 145 -13.54 1.69 -5.88
N ASP A 146 -12.35 2.27 -5.76
CA ASP A 146 -11.32 1.85 -4.81
C ASP A 146 -11.08 2.97 -3.80
N LEU A 147 -11.52 2.74 -2.56
CA LEU A 147 -11.30 3.65 -1.43
C LEU A 147 -10.40 2.96 -0.41
N GLY A 148 -9.10 3.19 -0.53
CA GLY A 148 -8.07 2.63 0.33
C GLY A 148 -7.88 3.41 1.64
N GLY A 149 -6.83 3.07 2.38
CA GLY A 149 -6.45 3.80 3.59
C GLY A 149 -5.94 5.22 3.29
N GLY A 150 -5.20 5.38 2.19
CA GLY A 150 -4.53 6.64 1.85
C GLY A 150 -5.11 7.37 0.63
N THR A 151 -5.82 6.66 -0.22
CA THR A 151 -6.08 7.08 -1.60
C THR A 151 -7.47 6.64 -2.05
N PHE A 152 -8.05 7.42 -2.94
CA PHE A 152 -9.31 7.14 -3.58
C PHE A 152 -9.13 7.14 -5.10
N ASP A 153 -9.52 6.06 -5.75
CA ASP A 153 -9.47 5.87 -7.20
C ASP A 153 -10.85 5.45 -7.72
N VAL A 154 -11.26 6.03 -8.84
CA VAL A 154 -12.45 5.59 -9.55
C VAL A 154 -12.16 5.48 -11.04
N SER A 155 -12.47 4.33 -11.63
CA SER A 155 -12.23 4.07 -13.04
C SER A 155 -13.42 3.39 -13.70
N ILE A 156 -13.72 3.78 -14.93
CA ILE A 156 -14.65 3.08 -15.81
C ILE A 156 -13.83 2.27 -16.79
N LEU A 157 -14.07 0.96 -16.82
CA LEU A 157 -13.41 0.03 -17.72
C LEU A 157 -14.44 -0.61 -18.64
N GLU A 158 -14.02 -0.90 -19.86
CA GLU A 158 -14.73 -1.75 -20.81
C GLU A 158 -14.05 -3.12 -20.84
N LEU A 159 -14.84 -4.16 -20.65
CA LEU A 159 -14.45 -5.55 -20.78
C LEU A 159 -15.06 -6.04 -22.09
N GLY A 160 -14.20 -6.51 -22.99
CA GLY A 160 -14.63 -7.05 -24.28
C GLY A 160 -13.51 -7.80 -24.96
N ASP A 161 -13.82 -8.92 -25.61
CA ASP A 161 -12.86 -9.71 -26.40
C ASP A 161 -11.58 -10.12 -25.64
N GLY A 162 -11.69 -10.33 -24.33
CA GLY A 162 -10.55 -10.66 -23.45
C GLY A 162 -9.58 -9.48 -23.22
N VAL A 163 -9.95 -8.27 -23.63
CA VAL A 163 -9.21 -7.03 -23.43
C VAL A 163 -9.92 -6.18 -22.36
N PHE A 164 -9.10 -5.48 -21.57
CA PHE A 164 -9.56 -4.52 -20.56
C PHE A 164 -9.08 -3.13 -20.98
N GLU A 165 -10.02 -2.26 -21.33
CA GLU A 165 -9.72 -0.87 -21.69
C GLU A 165 -10.17 0.08 -20.58
N VAL A 166 -9.30 0.97 -20.14
CA VAL A 166 -9.66 2.03 -19.19
C VAL A 166 -10.22 3.21 -19.98
N LEU A 167 -11.54 3.41 -19.92
CA LEU A 167 -12.22 4.49 -20.62
C LEU A 167 -12.02 5.84 -19.94
N ALA A 168 -12.07 5.85 -18.61
CA ALA A 168 -11.89 7.04 -17.80
C ALA A 168 -11.36 6.69 -16.42
N THR A 169 -10.55 7.57 -15.86
CA THR A 169 -10.08 7.45 -14.47
C THR A 169 -10.06 8.82 -13.79
N SER A 170 -10.42 8.83 -12.51
CA SER A 170 -10.33 9.99 -11.63
C SER A 170 -10.01 9.52 -10.21
N GLY A 171 -9.81 10.44 -9.27
CA GLY A 171 -9.47 10.08 -7.89
C GLY A 171 -8.86 11.21 -7.08
N ASN A 172 -8.39 10.88 -5.88
CA ASN A 172 -7.72 11.77 -4.96
C ASN A 172 -6.64 11.01 -4.15
N ASN A 173 -5.37 11.42 -4.34
CA ASN A 173 -4.19 10.93 -3.62
C ASN A 173 -4.20 11.20 -2.11
N HIS A 174 -5.11 12.05 -1.64
CA HIS A 174 -5.19 12.52 -0.27
C HIS A 174 -6.58 12.32 0.34
N LEU A 175 -7.26 11.24 -0.04
CA LEU A 175 -8.55 10.86 0.52
C LEU A 175 -8.58 9.35 0.75
N GLY A 176 -8.75 8.91 1.99
CA GLY A 176 -8.89 7.50 2.33
C GLY A 176 -9.27 7.29 3.78
N GLY A 177 -9.23 6.03 4.24
CA GLY A 177 -9.56 5.64 5.62
C GLY A 177 -8.83 6.44 6.70
N ASP A 178 -7.58 6.87 6.48
CA ASP A 178 -6.83 7.70 7.44
C ASP A 178 -7.58 9.02 7.76
N ASP A 179 -8.25 9.59 6.76
CA ASP A 179 -9.02 10.83 6.91
C ASP A 179 -10.29 10.61 7.73
N PHE A 180 -10.92 9.43 7.60
CA PHE A 180 -12.08 9.04 8.40
C PHE A 180 -11.67 8.79 9.85
N ASP A 181 -10.56 8.07 10.07
CA ASP A 181 -9.98 7.83 11.39
C ASP A 181 -9.66 9.16 12.08
N GLN A 182 -9.05 10.11 11.36
CA GLN A 182 -8.75 11.43 11.91
C GLN A 182 -10.01 12.20 12.33
N ARG A 183 -11.10 12.12 11.56
CA ARG A 183 -12.37 12.79 11.93
C ARG A 183 -12.98 12.20 13.20
N ILE A 184 -12.97 10.87 13.33
CA ILE A 184 -13.46 10.19 14.53
C ILE A 184 -12.58 10.55 15.73
N MET A 185 -11.25 10.55 15.55
CA MET A 185 -10.29 10.92 16.60
C MET A 185 -10.51 12.35 17.08
N ASN A 186 -10.66 13.31 16.16
CA ASN A 186 -10.93 14.70 16.50
C ASN A 186 -12.23 14.84 17.29
N TYR A 187 -13.29 14.16 16.88
CA TYR A 187 -14.55 14.14 17.61
C TYR A 187 -14.38 13.60 19.04
N LEU A 188 -13.69 12.47 19.21
CA LEU A 188 -13.44 11.90 20.54
C LEU A 188 -12.61 12.83 21.43
N ILE A 189 -11.61 13.51 20.86
CA ILE A 189 -10.80 14.52 21.58
C ILE A 189 -11.68 15.69 22.03
N GLU A 190 -12.58 16.17 21.17
CA GLU A 190 -13.49 17.26 21.49
C GLU A 190 -14.49 16.88 22.59
N GLU A 191 -15.10 15.71 22.51
CA GLU A 191 -16.03 15.24 23.55
C GLU A 191 -15.33 15.01 24.88
N PHE A 192 -14.14 14.39 24.88
CA PHE A 192 -13.36 14.19 26.09
C PHE A 192 -12.98 15.52 26.78
N LYS A 193 -12.61 16.54 25.98
CA LYS A 193 -12.36 17.90 26.47
C LYS A 193 -13.60 18.53 27.09
N LYS A 194 -14.77 18.36 26.48
CA LYS A 194 -16.04 18.87 27.03
C LYS A 194 -16.39 18.21 28.35
N GLU A 195 -16.19 16.90 28.47
CA GLU A 195 -16.52 16.13 29.67
C GLU A 195 -15.55 16.37 30.83
N THR A 196 -14.24 16.47 30.54
CA THR A 196 -13.20 16.47 31.57
C THR A 196 -12.53 17.82 31.79
N GLY A 197 -12.66 18.75 30.85
CA GLY A 197 -11.97 20.04 30.87
C GLY A 197 -10.46 19.96 30.59
N ILE A 198 -9.94 18.79 30.19
CA ILE A 198 -8.54 18.53 29.81
C ILE A 198 -8.45 18.29 28.30
#